data_AF-A0A1G7G4H0-F1
#
_entry.id   AF-A0A1G7G4H0-F1
#
_cell.length_a   1.000
_cell.length_b   1.000
_cell.length_c   1.000
_cell.angle_alpha   90.00
_cell.angle_beta   90.00
_cell.angle_gamma   90.00
#
_symmetry.space_group_name_H-M   'P 1'
#
loop_
_entity.id
_entity.type
_entity.pdbx_description
1 polymer ?
#
loop_
_entity_poly.entity_id
_entity_poly.type
_entity_poly.pdbx_seq_one_letter_code
_entity_poly.pdbx_strand_id
1 'polypeptide(L)'
;MNQYPNEVRAFIGLDSSVPSLSEQKIDSSVTEPIKWFRDLGFARIQLKLSADPYDGLPYDEQTKEQLNILIRKNMYNATQLNEVESMYSNFNATEQQSFPPNLPVLFFVQAHHPVTDRWIPEHEKQIKD
;
A
#
# COMPACT_ATOMS: atom_id res chain seq x y z
N MET A 1 17.20 -4.41 -6.24
CA MET A 1 18.54 -3.81 -6.01
C MET A 1 19.67 -4.78 -6.33
N ASN A 2 19.57 -6.03 -5.91
CA ASN A 2 20.55 -7.08 -6.24
C ASN A 2 20.75 -7.29 -7.75
N GLN A 3 19.77 -6.93 -8.58
CA GLN A 3 19.82 -6.99 -10.05
C GLN A 3 20.61 -5.85 -10.70
N TYR A 4 20.77 -4.70 -10.02
CA TYR A 4 21.41 -3.49 -10.58
C TYR A 4 22.49 -2.94 -9.64
N PRO A 5 23.50 -3.75 -9.27
CA PRO A 5 24.48 -3.40 -8.24
C PRO A 5 25.35 -2.19 -8.60
N ASN A 6 25.49 -1.89 -9.90
CA ASN A 6 26.33 -0.78 -10.40
C ASN A 6 25.55 0.53 -10.63
N GLU A 7 24.22 0.50 -10.55
CA GLU A 7 23.37 1.67 -10.81
C GLU A 7 22.79 2.24 -9.52
N VAL A 8 22.50 1.38 -8.54
CA VAL A 8 21.94 1.78 -7.25
C VAL A 8 23.06 2.12 -6.27
N ARG A 9 23.13 3.39 -5.86
CA ARG A 9 24.17 3.89 -4.93
C ARG A 9 23.75 3.91 -3.47
N ALA A 10 22.46 3.97 -3.19
CA ALA A 10 21.89 3.96 -1.85
C ALA A 10 20.39 3.62 -1.91
N PHE A 11 19.82 3.18 -0.79
CA PHE A 11 18.39 3.07 -0.59
C PHE A 11 17.94 3.99 0.54
N ILE A 12 16.87 4.76 0.30
CA ILE A 12 16.23 5.59 1.32
C ILE A 12 14.77 5.16 1.38
N GLY A 13 14.40 4.45 2.45
CA GLY A 13 13.03 4.00 2.70
C GLY A 13 12.27 4.99 3.57
N LEU A 14 11.06 5.38 3.14
CA LEU A 14 10.12 6.16 3.93
C LEU A 14 8.99 5.24 4.36
N ASP A 15 9.01 4.83 5.63
CA ASP A 15 8.02 3.95 6.26
C ASP A 15 7.61 2.77 5.35
N SER A 16 8.62 2.14 4.75
CA SER A 16 8.44 1.10 3.75
C SER A 16 7.88 -0.18 4.35
N SER A 17 7.07 -0.92 3.59
CA SER A 17 6.59 -2.23 4.04
C SER A 17 7.73 -3.21 4.31
N VAL A 18 7.57 -4.03 5.35
CA VAL A 18 8.53 -5.09 5.70
C VAL A 18 7.96 -6.47 5.30
N PRO A 19 8.65 -7.25 4.46
CA PRO A 19 8.18 -8.56 4.00
C PRO A 19 7.78 -9.55 5.10
N SER A 20 8.45 -9.51 6.27
CA SER A 20 8.20 -10.39 7.41
C SER A 20 6.91 -10.07 8.20
N LEU A 21 6.25 -8.97 7.86
CA LEU A 21 4.97 -8.54 8.42
C LEU A 21 3.83 -8.75 7.42
N SER A 22 3.90 -9.83 6.61
CA SER A 22 2.92 -10.08 5.56
C SER A 22 1.49 -9.98 6.06
N GLU A 23 0.67 -9.26 5.29
CA GLU A 23 -0.76 -9.12 5.58
C GLU A 23 -1.51 -10.41 5.22
N GLN A 24 -2.78 -10.49 5.61
CA GLN A 24 -3.62 -11.64 5.28
C GLN A 24 -3.71 -11.84 3.77
N LYS A 25 -3.67 -13.10 3.34
CA LYS A 25 -3.86 -13.46 1.94
C LYS A 25 -5.27 -13.07 1.50
N ILE A 26 -5.36 -12.20 0.51
CA ILE A 26 -6.60 -11.85 -0.16
C ILE A 26 -6.58 -12.49 -1.55
N ASP A 27 -7.49 -13.44 -1.78
CA ASP A 27 -7.61 -14.16 -3.04
C ASP A 27 -8.67 -13.55 -3.95
N SER A 28 -8.68 -13.97 -5.22
CA SER A 28 -9.64 -13.50 -6.22
C SER A 28 -11.10 -13.73 -5.81
N SER A 29 -11.37 -14.73 -4.97
CA SER A 29 -12.71 -15.00 -4.42
C SER A 29 -13.27 -13.83 -3.59
N VAL A 30 -12.40 -12.98 -3.03
CA VAL A 30 -12.78 -11.78 -2.28
C VAL A 30 -12.88 -10.56 -3.18
N THR A 31 -11.99 -10.42 -4.16
CA THR A 31 -11.92 -9.25 -5.04
C THR A 31 -12.89 -9.30 -6.23
N GLU A 32 -13.23 -10.50 -6.72
CA GLU A 32 -14.16 -10.70 -7.83
C GLU A 32 -15.56 -10.11 -7.53
N PRO A 33 -16.19 -10.38 -6.37
CA PRO A 33 -17.45 -9.73 -6.00
C PRO A 33 -17.35 -8.20 -5.96
N ILE A 34 -16.23 -7.66 -5.48
CA ILE A 34 -15.99 -6.20 -5.41
C ILE A 34 -15.88 -5.61 -6.81
N LYS A 35 -15.21 -6.31 -7.73
CA LYS A 35 -15.11 -5.94 -9.13
C LYS A 35 -16.49 -5.89 -9.79
N TRP A 36 -17.32 -6.92 -9.60
CA TRP A 36 -18.70 -6.96 -10.08
C TRP A 36 -19.54 -5.82 -9.49
N PHE A 37 -19.42 -5.58 -8.18
CA PHE A 37 -20.12 -4.50 -7.49
C PHE A 37 -19.78 -3.12 -8.09
N ARG A 38 -18.49 -2.89 -8.41
CA ARG A 38 -18.03 -1.69 -9.11
C ARG A 38 -18.58 -1.61 -10.54
N ASP A 39 -18.49 -2.69 -11.31
CA ASP A 39 -18.85 -2.73 -12.73
C ASP A 39 -20.36 -2.53 -12.94
N LEU A 40 -21.18 -2.98 -11.99
CA LEU A 40 -22.61 -2.69 -11.94
C LEU A 40 -22.94 -1.25 -11.48
N GLY A 41 -21.93 -0.47 -11.10
CA GLY A 41 -22.06 0.93 -10.70
C GLY A 41 -22.52 1.15 -9.26
N PHE A 42 -22.68 0.10 -8.43
CA PHE A 42 -23.12 0.23 -7.05
C PHE A 42 -22.14 1.01 -6.16
N ALA A 43 -20.85 0.97 -6.51
CA ALA A 43 -19.80 1.84 -5.98
C ALA A 43 -20.22 3.34 -5.93
N ARG A 44 -20.96 3.82 -6.93
CA ARG A 44 -21.42 5.21 -6.99
C ARG A 44 -22.56 5.50 -6.01
N ILE A 45 -23.40 4.50 -5.76
CA ILE A 45 -24.51 4.59 -4.79
C ILE A 45 -23.93 4.60 -3.38
N GLN A 46 -22.97 3.72 -3.09
CA GLN A 46 -22.25 3.69 -1.82
C GLN A 46 -21.63 5.05 -1.49
N LEU A 47 -20.88 5.65 -2.43
CA LEU A 47 -20.24 6.96 -2.24
C LEU A 47 -21.25 8.11 -2.03
N LYS A 48 -22.46 8.01 -2.58
CA LYS A 48 -23.51 9.01 -2.35
C LYS A 48 -24.16 8.89 -0.98
N LEU A 49 -24.17 7.70 -0.40
CA LEU A 49 -24.80 7.42 0.90
C LEU A 49 -23.81 7.48 2.06
N SER A 50 -22.50 7.46 1.79
CA SER A 50 -21.45 7.62 2.79
C SER A 50 -21.35 9.06 3.28
N ALA A 51 -20.83 9.22 4.50
CA ALA A 51 -20.42 10.53 5.01
C ALA A 51 -19.35 11.15 4.11
N ASP A 52 -19.31 12.49 4.06
CA ASP A 52 -18.23 13.22 3.37
C ASP A 52 -16.91 12.97 4.11
N PRO A 53 -15.92 12.29 3.49
CA PRO A 53 -14.64 12.03 4.13
C PRO A 53 -13.81 13.30 4.34
N TYR A 54 -14.23 14.42 3.75
CA TYR A 54 -13.56 15.71 3.82
C TYR A 54 -14.32 16.73 4.67
N ASP A 55 -15.36 16.31 5.40
CA ASP A 55 -16.07 17.19 6.31
C ASP A 55 -15.12 17.80 7.35
N GLY A 56 -15.26 19.10 7.60
CA GLY A 56 -14.37 19.87 8.48
C GLY A 56 -12.99 20.24 7.91
N LEU A 57 -12.63 19.80 6.69
CA LEU A 57 -11.39 20.24 6.02
C LEU A 57 -11.60 21.54 5.22
N PRO A 58 -10.58 22.41 5.11
CA PRO A 58 -10.68 23.71 4.44
C PRO A 58 -10.60 23.59 2.91
N TYR A 59 -11.36 22.66 2.30
CA TYR A 59 -11.44 22.51 0.85
C TYR A 59 -12.62 23.28 0.28
N ASP A 60 -12.38 24.01 -0.81
CA ASP A 60 -13.45 24.63 -1.58
C ASP A 60 -14.27 23.58 -2.36
N GLU A 61 -15.45 24.00 -2.82
CA GLU A 61 -16.38 23.12 -3.54
C GLU A 61 -15.79 22.59 -4.85
N GLN A 62 -14.94 23.37 -5.53
CA GLN A 62 -14.29 22.93 -6.75
C GLN A 62 -13.31 21.77 -6.48
N THR A 63 -12.54 21.85 -5.40
CA THR A 63 -11.60 20.83 -4.97
C THR A 63 -12.34 19.57 -4.55
N LYS A 64 -13.43 19.70 -3.78
CA LYS A 64 -14.29 18.57 -3.40
C LYS A 64 -14.87 17.86 -4.62
N GLU A 65 -15.30 18.61 -5.63
CA GLU A 65 -15.80 18.03 -6.88
C GLU A 65 -14.70 17.24 -7.63
N GLN A 66 -13.48 17.79 -7.71
CA GLN A 66 -12.35 17.06 -8.31
C GLN A 66 -12.02 15.77 -7.55
N LEU A 67 -12.01 15.82 -6.21
CA LEU A 67 -11.78 14.65 -5.37
C LEU A 67 -12.88 13.58 -5.59
N ASN A 68 -14.14 14.00 -5.69
CA ASN A 68 -15.25 13.09 -6.00
C ASN A 68 -15.10 12.42 -7.38
N ILE A 69 -14.66 13.15 -8.39
CA ILE A 69 -14.38 12.59 -9.72
C ILE A 69 -13.25 11.56 -9.63
N LEU A 70 -12.17 11.88 -8.91
CA LEU A 70 -11.02 10.99 -8.75
C LEU A 70 -11.38 9.71 -7.99
N ILE A 71 -12.10 9.81 -6.88
CA ILE A 71 -12.55 8.64 -6.12
C ILE A 71 -13.42 7.75 -7.02
N ARG A 72 -14.41 8.32 -7.72
CA ARG A 72 -15.30 7.53 -8.58
C ARG A 72 -14.57 6.86 -9.74
N LYS A 73 -13.50 7.47 -10.25
CA LYS A 73 -12.68 6.91 -11.32
C LYS A 73 -11.77 5.79 -10.83
N ASN A 74 -11.19 5.97 -9.64
CA ASN A 74 -10.10 5.12 -9.17
C ASN A 74 -10.57 4.02 -8.21
N MET A 75 -11.70 4.18 -7.54
CA MET A 75 -12.16 3.25 -6.51
C MET A 75 -12.38 1.84 -7.08
N TYR A 76 -11.79 0.86 -6.39
CA TYR A 76 -11.86 -0.56 -6.74
C TYR A 76 -11.39 -0.87 -8.15
N ASN A 77 -10.56 -0.03 -8.78
CA ASN A 77 -10.10 -0.27 -10.14
C ASN A 77 -9.32 -1.61 -10.25
N ALA A 78 -9.18 -2.14 -11.46
CA ALA A 78 -8.57 -3.46 -11.66
C ALA A 78 -7.11 -3.52 -11.17
N THR A 79 -6.35 -2.43 -11.29
CA THR A 79 -4.97 -2.35 -10.80
C THR A 79 -4.92 -2.45 -9.28
N GLN A 80 -5.78 -1.73 -8.55
CA GLN A 80 -5.86 -1.81 -7.09
C GLN A 80 -6.24 -3.21 -6.60
N LEU A 81 -7.23 -3.84 -7.24
CA LEU A 81 -7.65 -5.19 -6.85
C LEU A 81 -6.53 -6.21 -7.11
N ASN A 82 -5.87 -6.12 -8.27
CA ASN A 82 -4.73 -6.98 -8.60
C ASN A 82 -3.54 -6.79 -7.65
N GLU A 83 -3.29 -5.55 -7.20
CA GLU A 83 -2.24 -5.25 -6.22
C GLU A 83 -2.50 -5.98 -4.91
N VAL A 84 -3.73 -5.90 -4.39
CA VAL A 84 -4.14 -6.59 -3.15
C VAL A 84 -4.02 -8.11 -3.29
N GLU A 85 -4.42 -8.68 -4.43
CA GLU A 85 -4.28 -10.12 -4.70
C GLU A 85 -2.82 -10.58 -4.77
N SER A 86 -1.97 -9.77 -5.40
CA SER A 86 -0.55 -10.09 -5.58
C SER A 86 0.29 -9.80 -4.34
N MET A 87 -0.23 -9.01 -3.40
CA MET A 87 0.54 -8.54 -2.26
C MET A 87 1.10 -9.70 -1.45
N TYR A 88 0.26 -10.65 -1.04
CA TYR A 88 0.68 -11.77 -0.22
C TYR A 88 1.79 -12.61 -0.87
N SER A 89 1.69 -12.90 -2.17
CA SER A 89 2.72 -13.66 -2.89
C SER A 89 4.01 -12.86 -3.04
N ASN A 90 3.93 -11.55 -3.27
CA ASN A 90 5.08 -10.66 -3.33
C ASN A 90 5.82 -10.59 -1.97
N PHE A 91 5.09 -10.48 -0.86
CA PHE A 91 5.68 -10.50 0.48
C PHE A 91 6.41 -11.83 0.74
N ASN A 92 5.77 -12.97 0.46
CA ASN A 92 6.41 -14.28 0.63
C ASN A 92 7.64 -14.46 -0.26
N ALA A 93 7.59 -14.01 -1.51
CA ALA A 93 8.72 -14.11 -2.44
C ALA A 93 9.91 -13.21 -2.05
N THR A 94 9.66 -12.18 -1.23
CA THR A 94 10.67 -11.20 -0.80
C THR A 94 11.08 -11.37 0.66
N GLU A 95 10.44 -12.26 1.42
CA GLU A 95 10.74 -12.51 2.84
C GLU A 95 12.22 -12.83 3.10
N GLN A 96 12.83 -13.59 2.19
CA GLN A 96 14.24 -14.03 2.28
C GLN A 96 15.21 -13.08 1.58
N GLN A 97 14.74 -11.93 1.08
CA GLN A 97 15.62 -10.95 0.42
C GLN A 97 16.21 -9.98 1.43
N SER A 98 17.53 -9.81 1.38
CA SER A 98 18.26 -8.80 2.14
C SER A 98 18.87 -7.75 1.21
N PHE A 99 19.19 -6.59 1.77
CA PHE A 99 19.96 -5.57 1.07
C PHE A 99 21.40 -6.04 0.85
N PRO A 100 22.06 -5.64 -0.26
CA PRO A 100 23.47 -5.91 -0.44
C PRO A 100 24.30 -5.33 0.72
N PRO A 101 25.31 -6.04 1.24
CA PRO A 101 26.09 -5.60 2.40
C PRO A 101 26.85 -4.28 2.17
N ASN A 102 27.15 -3.96 0.91
CA ASN A 102 27.87 -2.74 0.54
C ASN A 102 26.94 -1.60 0.11
N LEU A 103 25.62 -1.77 0.21
CA LEU A 103 24.66 -0.73 -0.16
C LEU A 103 24.34 0.14 1.06
N PRO A 104 24.60 1.45 1.01
CA PRO A 104 24.11 2.37 2.05
C PRO A 104 22.58 2.35 2.11
N VAL A 105 22.03 2.05 3.29
CA VAL A 105 20.58 2.03 3.55
C VAL A 105 20.25 3.01 4.67
N LEU A 106 19.23 3.84 4.45
CA LEU A 106 18.65 4.74 5.45
C LEU A 106 17.13 4.56 5.50
N PHE A 107 16.59 4.36 6.70
CA PHE A 107 15.15 4.25 6.92
C PHE A 107 14.63 5.40 7.78
N PHE A 108 13.54 6.02 7.32
CA PHE A 108 12.70 6.89 8.14
C PHE A 108 11.47 6.09 8.54
N VAL A 109 11.42 5.61 9.78
CA VAL A 109 10.37 4.71 10.28
C VAL A 109 9.53 5.43 11.32
N GLN A 110 8.20 5.23 11.29
CA GLN A 110 7.33 5.75 12.33
C GLN A 110 7.65 5.07 13.68
N ALA A 111 8.00 5.88 14.69
CA ALA A 111 8.38 5.37 16.00
C ALA A 111 7.24 4.69 16.78
N HIS A 112 6.00 5.12 16.55
CA HIS A 112 4.81 4.60 17.24
C HIS A 112 3.80 4.14 16.19
N HIS A 113 3.97 2.91 15.70
CA HIS A 113 3.10 2.36 14.67
C HIS A 113 1.79 1.86 15.28
N PRO A 114 0.60 2.34 14.84
CA PRO A 114 -0.66 2.08 15.52
C PRO A 114 -1.16 0.63 15.40
N VAL A 115 -0.57 -0.16 14.49
CA VAL A 115 -1.05 -1.51 14.15
C VAL A 115 -0.17 -2.63 14.73
N THR A 116 1.10 -2.38 15.02
CA THR A 116 2.02 -3.45 15.44
C THR A 116 3.26 -2.93 16.16
N ASP A 117 3.62 -3.59 17.26
CA ASP A 117 4.86 -3.33 18.01
C ASP A 117 6.11 -3.91 17.32
N ARG A 118 5.90 -4.72 16.26
CA ARG A 118 6.99 -5.33 15.48
C ARG A 118 7.55 -4.39 14.41
N TRP A 119 6.96 -3.22 14.19
CA TRP A 119 7.33 -2.34 13.07
C TRP A 119 8.83 -1.96 13.08
N ILE A 120 9.32 -1.40 14.18
CA ILE A 120 10.74 -1.03 14.32
C ILE A 120 11.64 -2.27 14.31
N PRO A 121 11.40 -3.32 15.13
CA PRO A 121 12.26 -4.51 15.15
C PRO A 121 12.43 -5.18 13.78
N GLU A 122 11.38 -5.21 12.96
CA GLU A 122 11.45 -5.85 11.63
C GLU A 122 12.22 -4.99 10.62
N HIS A 123 12.11 -3.65 10.70
CA HIS A 123 12.98 -2.76 9.92
C HIS A 123 14.46 -2.90 10.34
N GLU A 124 14.74 -3.02 11.63
CA GLU A 124 16.10 -3.27 12.11
C GLU A 124 16.68 -4.59 11.59
N LYS A 125 15.85 -5.64 11.47
CA LYS A 125 16.28 -6.92 10.90
C LYS A 125 16.66 -6.80 9.42
N GLN A 126 15.99 -5.93 8.65
CA GLN A 126 16.31 -5.76 7.22
C GLN A 126 17.72 -5.20 6.97
N ILE A 127 18.28 -4.49 7.95
CA ILE A 127 19.63 -3.89 7.87
C ILE A 127 20.67 -4.63 8.72
N LYS A 128 20.26 -5.64 9.49
CA LYS A 128 21.16 -6.51 10.25
C LYS A 128 21.58 -7.67 9.36
N ASP A 129 22.84 -7.63 8.96
CA ASP A 129 23.67 -8.69 8.35
C ASP A 129 22.93 -9.86 7.66
#